data_AF-M6RHW4-F1
#
_entry.id   AF-M6RHW4-F1
#
_cell.length_a   1.000
_cell.length_b   1.000
_cell.length_c   1.000
_cell.angle_alpha   90.00
_cell.angle_beta   90.00
_cell.angle_gamma   90.00
#
_symmetry.space_group_name_H-M   'P 1'
#
loop_
_entity.id
_entity.type
_entity.pdbx_description
1 polymer ?
#
loop_
_entity_poly.entity_id
_entity_poly.type
_entity_poly.pdbx_seq_one_letter_code
_entity_poly.pdbx_strand_id
1 'polypeptide(L)'
;MFSGVLFSFVMYPTVLFLVAQFDVFRVFMKKVDRTKGETLPPANILLVSFIPFSASSIFWILPSPLQAVLISISFFLSCVLSVHSLKKKLNWKNKEILIFFLSGSAYF
;
A
#
# COMPACT_ATOMS: atom_id res chain seq x y z
N MET A 1 -5.48 -25.06 -13.80
CA MET A 1 -5.61 -24.80 -12.35
C MET A 1 -4.35 -24.22 -11.72
N PHE A 2 -3.13 -24.69 -12.03
CA PHE A 2 -1.87 -24.21 -11.41
C PHE A 2 -1.45 -22.76 -11.72
N SER A 3 -1.87 -22.18 -12.86
CA SER A 3 -1.44 -20.83 -13.29
C SER A 3 -1.88 -19.71 -12.33
N GLY A 4 -3.12 -19.76 -11.82
CA GLY A 4 -3.65 -18.73 -10.92
C GLY A 4 -3.01 -18.73 -9.52
N VAL A 5 -2.59 -19.91 -9.04
CA VAL A 5 -1.92 -20.06 -7.74
C VAL A 5 -0.51 -19.49 -7.81
N LEU A 6 0.28 -19.89 -8.80
CA LEU A 6 1.62 -19.34 -9.04
C LEU A 6 1.60 -17.83 -9.24
N PHE A 7 0.64 -17.31 -10.02
CA PHE A 7 0.45 -15.89 -10.19
C PHE A 7 0.17 -15.18 -8.86
N SER A 8 -0.65 -15.75 -7.99
CA SER A 8 -0.93 -15.18 -6.66
C SER A 8 0.32 -15.19 -5.75
N PHE A 9 1.10 -16.28 -5.78
CA PHE A 9 2.36 -16.39 -5.01
C PHE A 9 3.44 -15.39 -5.45
N VAL A 10 3.40 -14.91 -6.69
CA VAL A 10 4.32 -13.87 -7.16
C VAL A 10 3.73 -12.48 -6.92
N MET A 11 2.47 -12.26 -7.30
CA MET A 11 1.86 -10.94 -7.31
C MET A 11 1.63 -10.38 -5.91
N TYR A 12 1.10 -11.16 -4.97
CA TYR A 12 0.82 -10.64 -3.62
C TYR A 12 2.09 -10.21 -2.89
N PRO A 13 3.16 -11.04 -2.82
CA PRO A 13 4.43 -10.61 -2.25
C PRO A 13 5.04 -9.41 -2.97
N THR A 14 4.97 -9.37 -4.31
CA THR A 14 5.51 -8.23 -5.08
C THR A 14 4.80 -6.93 -4.73
N VAL A 15 3.47 -6.92 -4.71
CA VAL A 15 2.68 -5.73 -4.35
C VAL A 15 2.93 -5.33 -2.90
N LEU A 16 2.93 -6.28 -1.96
CA LEU A 16 3.20 -5.99 -0.55
C LEU A 16 4.63 -5.49 -0.32
N PHE A 17 5.60 -6.01 -1.07
CA PHE A 17 6.97 -5.53 -1.04
C PHE A 17 7.05 -4.08 -1.54
N LEU A 18 6.42 -3.75 -2.67
CA LEU A 18 6.35 -2.37 -3.14
C LEU A 18 5.72 -1.46 -2.08
N VAL A 19 4.59 -1.84 -1.49
CA VAL A 19 3.92 -1.06 -0.43
C VAL A 19 4.85 -0.85 0.77
N ALA A 20 5.62 -1.87 1.17
CA ALA A 20 6.61 -1.75 2.23
C ALA A 20 7.71 -0.73 1.85
N GLN A 21 8.21 -0.77 0.61
CA GLN A 21 9.18 0.21 0.11
C GLN A 21 8.60 1.64 0.08
N PHE A 22 7.35 1.81 -0.34
CA PHE A 22 6.65 3.10 -0.27
C PHE A 22 6.54 3.62 1.17
N ASP A 23 6.32 2.74 2.15
CA ASP A 23 6.23 3.14 3.55
C ASP A 23 7.59 3.59 4.10
N VAL A 24 8.67 2.94 3.67
CA VAL A 24 10.05 3.37 3.95
C VAL A 24 10.35 4.71 3.28
N PHE A 25 10.02 4.85 1.99
CA PHE A 25 10.19 6.11 1.24
C PHE A 25 9.44 7.28 1.89
N ARG A 26 8.24 7.04 2.42
CA ARG A 26 7.45 8.04 3.15
C ARG A 26 8.21 8.60 4.35
N VAL A 27 8.90 7.74 5.10
CA VAL A 27 9.71 8.14 6.27
C VAL A 27 10.88 9.01 5.83
N PHE A 28 11.49 8.73 4.67
CA PHE A 28 12.59 9.53 4.13
C PHE A 28 12.16 10.89 3.55
N MET A 29 10.99 10.94 2.89
CA MET A 29 10.46 12.17 2.30
C MET A 29 10.13 13.23 3.34
N LYS A 30 9.58 12.82 4.49
CA LYS A 30 9.42 13.71 5.62
C LYS A 30 10.80 13.81 6.29
N LYS A 31 11.57 14.87 5.99
CA LYS A 31 12.80 15.20 6.73
C LYS A 31 12.45 15.40 8.20
N VAL A 32 12.42 14.31 8.97
CA VAL A 32 12.19 14.35 10.42
C VAL A 32 13.37 15.12 10.98
N ASP A 33 13.09 16.30 11.49
CA ASP A 33 14.10 17.15 12.12
C ASP A 33 14.51 16.47 13.43
N ARG A 34 15.56 15.64 13.37
CA ARG A 34 16.04 14.81 14.49
C ARG A 34 16.43 15.62 15.73
N THR A 35 16.60 16.93 15.57
CA THR A 35 16.91 17.87 16.63
C THR A 35 15.70 18.23 17.51
N LYS A 36 14.47 18.02 17.02
CA LYS A 36 13.23 18.42 17.72
C LYS A 36 12.59 17.32 18.56
N GLY A 37 13.20 16.13 18.64
CA GLY A 37 12.65 15.00 19.40
C GLY A 37 11.31 14.49 18.86
N GLU A 38 10.95 14.82 17.61
CA GLU A 38 9.72 14.33 16.98
C GLU A 38 9.77 12.79 16.88
N THR A 39 8.78 12.13 17.48
CA THR A 39 8.63 10.68 17.36
C THR A 39 8.54 10.30 15.90
N LEU A 40 9.36 9.33 15.45
CA LEU A 40 9.32 8.83 14.09
C LEU A 40 7.86 8.48 13.72
N PRO A 41 7.36 8.93 12.55
CA PRO A 41 6.00 8.61 12.16
C PRO A 41 5.86 7.07 12.12
N PRO A 42 4.75 6.51 12.62
CA PRO A 42 4.64 5.06 12.81
C PRO A 42 4.96 4.35 11.50
N ALA A 43 5.87 3.39 11.55
CA ALA A 43 6.16 2.53 10.41
C ALA A 43 4.91 1.68 10.11
N ASN A 44 4.73 1.29 8.84
CA ASN A 44 3.70 0.34 8.39
C ASN A 44 2.28 0.92 8.21
N ILE A 45 2.08 2.24 8.11
CA ILE A 45 0.76 2.85 7.87
C ILE A 45 0.18 2.41 6.51
N LEU A 46 1.01 2.37 5.48
CA LEU A 46 0.58 1.96 4.14
C LEU A 46 0.37 0.45 4.12
N LEU A 47 1.25 -0.31 4.77
CA LEU A 47 1.17 -1.77 4.86
C LEU A 47 -0.13 -2.22 5.57
N VAL A 48 -0.50 -1.55 6.66
CA VAL A 48 -1.78 -1.78 7.36
C VAL A 48 -2.98 -1.44 6.47
N SER A 49 -2.86 -0.42 5.62
CA SER A 49 -3.93 -0.06 4.68
C SER A 49 -4.13 -1.11 3.58
N PHE A 50 -3.14 -1.98 3.35
CA PHE A 50 -3.18 -3.10 2.40
C PHE A 50 -3.61 -4.44 3.01
N ILE A 51 -4.06 -4.47 4.28
CA ILE A 51 -4.68 -5.67 4.87
C ILE A 51 -5.85 -6.19 4.03
N PRO A 52 -6.80 -5.37 3.54
CA PRO A 52 -7.91 -5.86 2.71
C PRO A 52 -7.43 -6.51 1.42
N PHE A 53 -6.40 -5.96 0.78
CA PHE A 53 -5.76 -6.59 -0.36
C PHE A 53 -5.12 -7.92 0.04
N SER A 54 -4.32 -7.99 1.10
CA SER A 54 -3.72 -9.26 1.53
C SER A 54 -4.77 -10.35 1.86
N ALA A 55 -5.91 -9.96 2.44
CA ALA A 55 -7.01 -10.85 2.77
C ALA A 55 -7.77 -11.34 1.51
N SER A 56 -7.77 -10.58 0.42
CA SER A 56 -8.41 -10.97 -0.83
C SER A 56 -7.71 -12.14 -1.53
N SER A 57 -6.51 -12.52 -1.07
CA SER A 57 -5.84 -13.75 -1.49
C SER A 57 -6.69 -15.00 -1.28
N ILE A 58 -7.58 -15.01 -0.28
CA ILE A 58 -8.51 -16.12 0.02
C ILE A 58 -9.48 -16.40 -1.14
N PHE A 59 -9.76 -15.39 -1.98
CA PHE A 59 -10.66 -15.54 -3.13
C PHE A 59 -10.07 -16.35 -4.29
N TRP A 60 -8.87 -16.91 -4.16
CA TRP A 60 -8.27 -17.83 -5.13
C TRP A 60 -9.14 -19.05 -5.44
N ILE A 61 -10.04 -19.42 -4.53
CA ILE A 61 -10.96 -20.55 -4.68
C ILE A 61 -12.17 -20.23 -5.58
N LEU A 62 -12.45 -18.95 -5.82
CA LEU A 62 -13.54 -18.53 -6.69
C LEU A 62 -13.14 -18.68 -8.17
N PRO A 63 -14.11 -19.02 -9.05
CA PRO A 63 -13.83 -19.04 -10.47
C PRO A 63 -13.52 -17.62 -11.00
N SER A 64 -12.62 -17.55 -11.96
CA SER A 64 -12.48 -16.36 -12.80
C SER A 64 -13.78 -16.18 -13.60
N PRO A 65 -14.39 -14.97 -13.72
CA PRO A 65 -13.82 -13.63 -13.47
C PRO A 65 -14.13 -13.03 -12.09
N LEU A 66 -14.97 -13.68 -11.28
CA LEU A 66 -15.41 -13.14 -9.98
C LEU A 66 -14.24 -12.91 -9.03
N GLN A 67 -13.26 -13.82 -9.04
CA GLN A 67 -11.99 -13.66 -8.32
C GLN A 67 -11.30 -12.33 -8.68
N ALA A 68 -11.14 -12.04 -9.98
CA ALA A 68 -10.42 -10.85 -10.43
C ALA A 68 -11.13 -9.55 -10.03
N VAL A 69 -12.46 -9.54 -10.07
CA VAL A 69 -13.28 -8.40 -9.64
C VAL A 69 -13.08 -8.14 -8.14
N LEU A 70 -13.18 -9.16 -7.30
CA LEU A 70 -13.02 -9.02 -5.86
C LEU A 70 -11.62 -8.56 -5.47
N ILE A 71 -10.58 -9.14 -6.09
CA ILE A 71 -9.18 -8.71 -5.87
C ILE A 71 -9.01 -7.24 -6.26
N SER A 72 -9.57 -6.83 -7.39
CA SER A 72 -9.50 -5.43 -7.86
C SER A 72 -10.19 -4.49 -6.88
N ILE A 73 -11.40 -4.83 -6.41
CA ILE A 73 -12.13 -4.03 -5.41
C ILE A 73 -11.31 -3.89 -4.12
N SER A 74 -10.73 -4.99 -3.63
CA SER A 74 -9.88 -4.96 -2.43
C SER A 74 -8.60 -4.13 -2.62
N PHE A 75 -8.02 -4.15 -3.82
CA PHE A 75 -6.89 -3.30 -4.17
C PHE A 75 -7.26 -1.82 -4.14
N PHE A 76 -8.34 -1.43 -4.83
CA PHE A 76 -8.81 -0.03 -4.82
C PHE A 76 -9.19 0.45 -3.43
N LEU A 77 -9.86 -0.40 -2.64
CA LEU A 77 -10.17 -0.10 -1.24
C LEU A 77 -8.90 0.15 -0.43
N SER A 78 -7.86 -0.66 -0.61
CA SER A 78 -6.57 -0.50 0.06
C SER A 78 -5.86 0.81 -0.32
N CYS A 79 -5.94 1.21 -1.59
CA CYS A 79 -5.45 2.52 -2.05
C CYS A 79 -6.20 3.68 -1.40
N VAL A 80 -7.54 3.61 -1.32
CA VAL A 80 -8.37 4.62 -0.65
C VAL A 80 -8.03 4.72 0.84
N LEU A 81 -7.88 3.58 1.52
CA LEU A 81 -7.47 3.53 2.92
C LEU A 81 -6.06 4.09 3.14
N SER A 82 -5.16 3.90 2.19
CA SER A 82 -3.81 4.48 2.24
C SER A 82 -3.88 6.00 2.21
N VAL A 83 -4.62 6.58 1.26
CA VAL A 83 -4.83 8.03 1.18
C VAL A 83 -5.51 8.56 2.44
N HIS A 84 -6.55 7.86 2.93
CA HIS A 84 -7.24 8.23 4.15
C HIS A 84 -6.32 8.21 5.37
N SER A 85 -5.48 7.18 5.49
CA SER A 85 -4.51 7.04 6.58
C SER A 85 -3.44 8.13 6.54
N LEU A 86 -2.94 8.50 5.35
CA LEU A 86 -2.01 9.62 5.19
C LEU A 86 -2.65 10.96 5.63
N LYS A 87 -3.90 11.20 5.26
CA LYS A 87 -4.64 12.41 5.69
C LYS A 87 -4.90 12.41 7.19
N LYS A 88 -5.46 11.33 7.73
CA LYS A 88 -5.97 11.32 9.12
C LYS A 88 -4.86 11.12 10.15
N LYS A 89 -3.88 10.26 9.89
CA LYS A 89 -2.81 9.95 10.86
C LYS A 89 -1.61 10.90 10.76
N LEU A 90 -1.31 11.39 9.56
CA LEU A 90 -0.12 12.22 9.33
C LEU A 90 -0.44 13.67 8.97
N ASN A 91 -1.72 14.02 8.85
CA ASN A 91 -2.20 15.34 8.47
C ASN A 91 -1.65 15.84 7.12
N TRP A 92 -1.40 14.91 6.19
CA TRP A 92 -0.87 15.24 4.86
C TRP A 92 -1.92 15.94 4.01
N LYS A 93 -1.50 16.99 3.28
CA LYS A 93 -2.35 17.69 2.31
C LYS A 93 -2.46 16.90 1.00
N ASN A 94 -3.53 17.12 0.24
CA ASN A 94 -3.73 16.49 -1.07
C ASN A 94 -2.52 16.65 -2.01
N LYS A 95 -1.89 17.85 -2.00
CA LYS A 95 -0.69 18.13 -2.80
C LYS A 95 0.51 17.28 -2.38
N GLU A 96 0.72 17.10 -1.09
CA GLU A 96 1.83 16.30 -0.54
C GLU A 96 1.65 14.82 -0.89
N ILE A 97 0.41 14.32 -0.79
CA ILE A 97 0.07 12.95 -1.18
C ILE A 97 0.34 12.75 -2.68
N LEU A 98 -0.05 13.70 -3.53
CA LEU A 98 0.19 13.61 -4.97
C LEU A 98 1.70 13.63 -5.29
N ILE A 99 2.47 14.52 -4.66
CA ILE A 99 3.93 14.58 -4.81
C ILE A 99 4.57 13.27 -4.33
N PHE A 100 4.11 12.71 -3.21
CA PHE A 100 4.61 11.44 -2.70
C PHE A 100 4.39 10.30 -3.68
N PHE A 101 3.18 10.14 -4.23
CA PHE A 101 2.91 9.10 -5.21
C PHE A 101 3.72 9.31 -6.50
N LEU A 102 3.80 10.54 -6.99
CA LEU A 102 4.57 10.87 -8.21
C LEU A 102 6.07 10.61 -8.03
N SER A 103 6.61 10.98 -6.86
CA SER A 103 8.02 10.80 -6.54
C SER A 103 8.35 9.34 -6.29
N GLY A 104 7.47 8.61 -5.59
CA GLY A 104 7.63 7.18 -5.39
C GLY A 104 7.51 6.39 -6.69
N SER A 105 6.61 6.76 -7.61
CA SER A 105 6.53 6.14 -8.94
C SER A 105 7.71 6.47 -9.86
N ALA A 106 8.48 7.52 -9.57
CA ALA A 106 9.71 7.82 -10.29
C ALA A 106 10.93 7.10 -9.69
N TYR A 107 10.82 6.60 -8.45
CA TYR A 107 11.90 5.97 -7.71
C TYR A 107 11.93 4.43 -7.87
N PHE A 108 10.79 3.83 -8.23
CA PHE A 108 10.60 2.39 -8.47
C PHE A 108 10.11 2.16 -9.89
#